data_AF-A0A091AIG8-F1
#
_entry.id   AF-A0A091AIG8-F1
#
_cell.length_a   1.000
_cell.length_b   1.000
_cell.length_c   1.000
_cell.angle_alpha   90.00
_cell.angle_beta   90.00
_cell.angle_gamma   90.00
#
_symmetry.space_group_name_H-M   'P 1'
#
loop_
_entity.id
_entity.type
_entity.pdbx_description
1 polymer ?
#
loop_
_entity_poly.entity_id
_entity_poly.type
_entity_poly.pdbx_seq_one_letter_code
_entity_poly.pdbx_strand_id
1 'polypeptide(L)' 'MTAMSETITAEMEELRHLIAQTVAKRNILKKEMEEWYSKNIHQRFEHSSELITIDSTLSQLDSHYKRLWDYHNTKPIAS' A
#
# COMPACT_ATOMS: atom_id res chain seq x y z
N MET A 1 12.92 -11.46 -27.35
CA MET A 1 12.10 -10.99 -26.21
C MET A 1 12.97 -11.07 -24.97
N THR A 2 13.67 -10.00 -24.63
CA THR A 2 14.60 -9.98 -23.49
C THR A 2 13.76 -9.77 -22.24
N ALA A 3 13.55 -10.83 -21.46
CA ALA A 3 13.03 -10.70 -20.11
C ALA A 3 14.07 -9.91 -19.30
N MET A 4 13.84 -8.61 -19.11
CA MET A 4 14.61 -7.85 -18.13
C MET A 4 14.38 -8.55 -16.79
N SER A 5 15.43 -9.21 -16.30
CA SER A 5 15.42 -9.88 -15.00
C SER A 5 15.38 -8.78 -13.95
N GLU A 6 14.18 -8.34 -13.58
CA GLU A 6 13.98 -7.38 -12.52
C GLU A 6 14.63 -7.96 -11.25
N THR A 7 15.58 -7.22 -10.70
CA THR A 7 16.18 -7.59 -9.42
C THR A 7 15.15 -7.24 -8.35
N ILE A 8 14.44 -8.28 -7.91
CA ILE A 8 13.56 -8.22 -6.74
C ILE A 8 14.34 -8.76 -5.55
N THR A 9 14.61 -7.90 -4.57
CA THR A 9 15.29 -8.29 -3.35
C THR A 9 14.31 -8.86 -2.32
N ALA A 10 14.84 -9.55 -1.30
CA ALA A 10 14.02 -10.04 -0.18
C ALA A 10 13.24 -8.91 0.51
N GLU A 11 13.85 -7.73 0.64
CA GLU A 11 13.21 -6.54 1.22
C GLU A 11 12.04 -6.04 0.36
N MET A 12 12.16 -6.09 -0.97
CA MET A 12 11.07 -5.73 -1.88
C MET A 12 9.91 -6.73 -1.82
N GLU A 13 10.20 -8.02 -1.66
CA GLU A 13 9.16 -9.03 -1.43
C GLU A 13 8.48 -8.83 -0.09
N GLU A 14 9.20 -8.52 0.99
CA GLU A 14 8.58 -8.15 2.27
C GLU A 14 7.67 -6.94 2.14
N LEU A 15 8.11 -5.89 1.46
CA LEU A 15 7.28 -4.71 1.21
C LEU A 15 6.02 -5.06 0.42
N ARG A 16 6.10 -5.93 -0.59
CA ARG A 16 4.90 -6.43 -1.30
C ARG A 16 3.93 -7.14 -0.36
N HIS A 17 4.43 -8.01 0.52
CA HIS A 17 3.60 -8.69 1.50
C HIS A 17 2.95 -7.71 2.48
N LEU A 18 3.68 -6.70 2.94
CA LEU A 18 3.16 -5.65 3.83
C LEU A 18 2.12 -4.78 3.13
N ILE A 19 2.34 -4.40 1.87
CA ILE A 19 1.36 -3.68 1.04
C ILE A 19 0.09 -4.50 0.91
N ALA A 20 0.20 -5.79 0.52
CA ALA A 20 -0.95 -6.67 0.35
C ALA A 20 -1.76 -6.82 1.64
N GLN A 21 -1.09 -7.03 2.77
CA GLN A 21 -1.74 -7.09 4.08
C GLN A 21 -2.44 -5.78 4.45
N THR A 22 -1.80 -4.65 4.17
CA THR A 22 -2.34 -3.33 4.51
C THR A 22 -3.55 -2.98 3.61
N VAL A 23 -3.52 -3.37 2.34
CA VAL A 23 -4.68 -3.27 1.43
C VAL A 23 -5.84 -4.15 1.92
N ALA A 24 -5.57 -5.37 2.37
CA ALA A 24 -6.59 -6.24 2.91
C ALA A 24 -7.29 -5.59 4.13
N LYS A 25 -6.50 -5.02 5.06
CA LYS A 25 -7.04 -4.26 6.21
C LYS A 25 -7.89 -3.07 5.76
N ARG A 26 -7.40 -2.27 4.82
CA ARG A 26 -8.16 -1.14 4.24
C ARG A 26 -9.51 -1.58 3.71
N ASN A 27 -9.55 -2.68 2.97
CA ASN A 27 -10.78 -3.18 2.34
C ASN A 27 -11.78 -3.65 3.40
N ILE A 28 -11.31 -4.29 4.47
CA ILE A 28 -12.17 -4.67 5.60
C ILE A 28 -12.79 -3.43 6.24
N LEU A 29 -11.99 -2.43 6.61
CA LEU A 29 -12.50 -1.19 7.21
C LEU A 29 -13.43 -0.39 6.30
N LYS A 30 -13.17 -0.39 4.98
CA LYS A 30 -14.09 0.24 4.03
C LYS A 30 -15.43 -0.46 4.00
N LYS A 31 -15.43 -1.79 4.02
CA LYS A 31 -16.67 -2.56 4.10
C LYS A 31 -17.42 -2.29 5.40
N GLU A 32 -16.71 -2.27 6.53
CA GLU A 32 -17.29 -1.91 7.83
C GLU A 32 -17.86 -0.49 7.83
N MET A 33 -17.19 0.45 7.17
CA MET A 33 -17.66 1.82 6.99
C MET A 33 -18.95 1.88 6.16
N GLU A 34 -19.03 1.14 5.05
CA GLU A 34 -20.24 1.03 4.22
C GLU A 34 -21.40 0.44 5.04
N GLU A 35 -21.14 -0.64 5.78
CA GLU A 35 -22.11 -1.26 6.68
C GLU A 35 -22.54 -0.31 7.80
N TRP A 36 -21.62 0.47 8.36
CA TRP A 36 -21.89 1.46 9.39
C TRP A 36 -22.81 2.56 8.89
N TYR A 37 -22.51 3.16 7.73
CA TYR A 37 -23.33 4.22 7.16
C TYR A 37 -24.71 3.74 6.73
N SER A 38 -24.87 2.46 6.39
CA SER A 38 -26.19 1.87 6.14
C SER A 38 -27.11 1.88 7.38
N LYS A 39 -26.53 1.89 8.58
CA LYS A 39 -27.25 1.86 9.87
C LYS A 39 -27.23 3.21 10.58
N ASN A 40 -26.21 4.04 10.34
CA ASN A 40 -25.92 5.26 11.10
C ASN A 40 -25.64 6.45 10.16
N ILE A 41 -26.63 6.81 9.33
CA ILE A 41 -26.52 7.80 8.23
C ILE A 41 -26.08 9.19 8.72
N HIS A 42 -26.37 9.54 9.98
CA HIS A 42 -26.06 10.85 10.56
C HIS A 42 -24.88 10.87 11.53
N GLN A 43 -24.16 9.75 11.68
CA GLN A 43 -23.01 9.66 12.58
C GLN A 43 -21.72 9.46 11.80
N ARG A 44 -20.63 10.04 12.32
CA ARG A 44 -19.30 9.82 11.74
C ARG A 44 -18.87 8.39 12.01
N PHE A 45 -18.25 7.75 11.01
CA PHE A 45 -17.62 6.45 11.20
C PHE A 45 -16.47 6.55 12.21
N GLU A 46 -16.54 5.75 13.27
CA GLU A 46 -15.63 5.82 14.43
C GLU A 46 -14.18 5.49 14.03
N HIS A 47 -13.98 4.56 13.09
CA HIS A 47 -12.65 4.16 12.61
C HIS A 47 -12.16 4.98 11.42
N SER A 48 -12.72 6.17 11.18
CA SER A 48 -12.26 7.05 10.10
C SER A 48 -10.79 7.47 10.24
N SER A 49 -10.29 7.63 11.46
CA SER A 49 -8.86 7.88 11.70
C SER A 49 -7.99 6.68 11.32
N GLU A 50 -8.47 5.46 11.52
CA GLU A 50 -7.74 4.23 11.20
C GLU A 50 -7.59 4.05 9.69
N LEU A 51 -8.65 4.37 8.92
CA LEU A 51 -8.58 4.45 7.45
C LEU A 51 -7.51 5.44 6.98
N ILE A 52 -7.47 6.64 7.56
CA ILE A 52 -6.46 7.66 7.21
C ILE A 52 -5.05 7.16 7.49
N THR A 53 -4.83 6.52 8.64
CA THR A 53 -3.54 5.91 9.00
C THR A 53 -3.16 4.83 7.99
N ILE A 54 -4.07 3.93 7.65
CA ILE A 54 -3.83 2.84 6.69
C ILE A 54 -3.50 3.37 5.29
N ASP A 55 -4.25 4.35 4.78
CA ASP A 55 -3.95 4.99 3.49
C ASP A 55 -2.57 5.68 3.53
N SER A 56 -2.21 6.31 4.65
CA SER A 56 -0.88 6.92 4.84
C SER A 56 0.24 5.89 4.90
N THR A 57 0.01 4.74 5.54
CA THR A 57 0.96 3.63 5.59
C THR A 57 1.16 3.01 4.21
N LEU A 58 0.07 2.81 3.43
CA LEU A 58 0.17 2.32 2.05
C LEU A 58 1.02 3.24 1.18
N SER A 59 0.79 4.55 1.26
CA SER A 59 1.57 5.53 0.50
C SER A 59 3.07 5.47 0.83
N GLN A 60 3.41 5.28 2.11
CA GLN A 60 4.80 5.12 2.54
C GLN A 60 5.42 3.82 2.05
N LEU A 61 4.70 2.69 2.17
CA LEU A 61 5.17 1.38 1.71
C LEU A 61 5.38 1.36 0.19
N ASP A 62 4.45 1.94 -0.58
CA ASP A 62 4.55 2.02 -2.05
C ASP A 62 5.73 2.91 -2.47
N SER A 63 5.89 4.07 -1.82
CA SER A 63 7.02 4.97 -2.04
C SER A 63 8.35 4.27 -1.73
N HIS A 64 8.41 3.48 -0.65
CA HIS A 64 9.60 2.73 -0.28
C HIS A 64 9.91 1.63 -1.29
N TYR A 65 8.91 0.83 -1.67
CA TYR A 65 9.04 -0.20 -2.68
C TYR A 65 9.54 0.39 -4.01
N LYS A 66 8.97 1.51 -4.45
CA LYS A 66 9.38 2.19 -5.68
C LYS A 66 10.83 2.66 -5.61
N ARG A 67 11.27 3.25 -4.50
CA ARG A 67 12.68 3.68 -4.33
C ARG A 67 13.66 2.52 -4.37
N LEU A 68 13.33 1.39 -3.72
CA LEU A 68 14.17 0.20 -3.76
C LEU A 68 14.20 -0.41 -5.16
N TRP A 69 13.03 -0.52 -5.80
CA TRP A 69 12.94 -0.98 -7.18
C TRP A 69 13.79 -0.10 -8.11
N ASP A 70 13.67 1.22 -7.98
CA ASP A 70 14.44 2.21 -8.75
C ASP A 70 15.94 2.05 -8.51
N TYR A 71 16.37 1.94 -7.25
CA TYR A 71 17.76 1.70 -6.88
C TYR A 71 18.34 0.42 -7.51
N HIS A 72 17.56 -0.67 -7.57
CA HIS A 72 18.02 -1.95 -8.09
C HIS A 72 17.88 -2.10 -9.61
N ASN A 73 16.90 -1.44 -10.23
CA ASN A 73 16.49 -1.70 -11.61
C ASN A 73 16.67 -0.50 -12.54
N THR A 74 16.80 0.71 -12.00
CA THR A 74 17.17 1.88 -12.79
C THR A 74 18.65 2.17 -12.57
N LYS A 75 19.45 2.01 -13.63
CA LYS A 75 20.79 2.59 -13.62
C LYS A 75 20.64 4.10 -13.58
N PRO A 76 21.47 4.85 -12.82
CA PRO A 76 21.59 6.27 -13.06
C PRO A 76 22.02 6.41 -14.52
N ILE A 77 21.21 7.11 -15.31
CA ILE A 77 21.64 7.55 -16.64
C ILE A 77 22.86 8.42 -16.35
N ALA A 78 24.03 7.92 -16.69
CA ALA A 78 25.27 8.62 -16.48
C ALA A 78 25.28 9.90 -17.34
N SER A 79 25.66 10.99 -16.69
CA SER A 79 26.14 12.29 -17.22
C SER A 79 25.09 13.31 -17.65
#